data_AF-A0A0S2S8W6-F1
#
_entry.id   AF-A0A0S2S8W6-F1
#
_cell.length_a   1.000
_cell.length_b   1.000
_cell.length_c   1.000
_cell.angle_alpha   90.00
_cell.angle_beta   90.00
_cell.angle_gamma   90.00
#
_symmetry.space_group_name_H-M   'P 1'
#
loop_
_entity.id
_entity.type
_entity.pdbx_description
1 polymer ?
#
loop_
_entity_poly.entity_id
_entity_poly.type
_entity_poly.pdbx_seq_one_letter_code
_entity_poly.pdbx_strand_id
1 'polypeptide(L)'
;MQIYLNLNTQQERQLFSDINTERRELHGGLIVKYDKRDQYSELVREISHDLKSEFEIEETLSRLSKQNSALTTLVGMRRCLIAMFEGDLNIKEGEESYQEVKINEIRPIAISFFRKWLEIFPQKANDRTIYVSGITTIQIVLANTVNQLKRNNNISYIEAINLLSILKSECTWKHTDPIFYAYYDKNKKRLVDFSNTTAINKFTNSFLEIIEEKRGGLNI
;
A
#
# COMPACT_ATOMS: atom_id res chain seq x y z
N MET A 1 -20.10 -25.64 -9.91
CA MET A 1 -19.19 -26.79 -9.76
C MET A 1 -19.42 -27.68 -10.97
N GLN A 2 -18.43 -27.84 -11.84
CA GLN A 2 -18.57 -28.61 -13.07
C GLN A 2 -17.84 -29.93 -12.86
N ILE A 3 -18.60 -31.03 -12.88
CA ILE A 3 -18.10 -32.38 -12.61
C ILE A 3 -18.00 -33.11 -13.95
N TYR A 4 -16.79 -33.43 -14.38
CA TYR A 4 -16.56 -34.22 -15.57
C TYR A 4 -16.47 -35.69 -15.16
N LEU A 5 -17.44 -36.50 -15.59
CA LEU A 5 -17.46 -37.94 -15.34
C LEU A 5 -17.02 -38.70 -16.60
N ASN A 6 -16.33 -39.82 -16.42
CA ASN A 6 -15.84 -40.72 -17.49
C ASN A 6 -14.75 -40.14 -18.40
N LEU A 7 -13.82 -39.37 -17.86
CA LEU A 7 -12.60 -39.00 -18.60
C LEU A 7 -11.66 -40.21 -18.67
N ASN A 8 -11.12 -40.50 -19.85
CA ASN A 8 -10.01 -41.44 -19.96
C ASN A 8 -8.69 -40.75 -19.52
N THR A 9 -7.66 -41.54 -19.21
CA THR A 9 -6.38 -41.02 -18.66
C THR A 9 -5.72 -39.96 -19.55
N GLN A 10 -5.94 -40.01 -20.87
CA GLN A 10 -5.42 -39.02 -21.81
C GLN A 10 -6.22 -37.71 -21.74
N GLN A 11 -7.54 -37.79 -21.61
CA GLN A 11 -8.43 -36.65 -21.41
C GLN A 11 -8.26 -36.02 -20.03
N GLU A 12 -7.97 -36.80 -18.98
CA GLU A 12 -7.60 -36.25 -17.67
C GLU A 12 -6.31 -35.45 -17.76
N ARG A 13 -5.26 -36.00 -18.40
CA ARG A 13 -4.00 -35.28 -18.60
C ARG A 13 -4.18 -34.02 -19.44
N GLN A 14 -5.02 -34.07 -20.47
CA GLN A 14 -5.35 -32.91 -21.28
C GLN A 14 -6.12 -31.88 -20.46
N LEU A 15 -7.12 -32.28 -19.67
CA LEU A 15 -7.86 -31.38 -18.79
C LEU A 15 -6.96 -30.75 -17.72
N PHE A 16 -6.06 -31.52 -17.10
CA PHE A 16 -5.07 -31.00 -16.16
C PHE A 16 -4.08 -30.06 -16.84
N SER A 17 -3.64 -30.40 -18.06
CA SER A 17 -2.80 -29.53 -18.87
C SER A 17 -3.54 -28.24 -19.20
N ASP A 18 -4.78 -28.29 -19.67
CA ASP A 18 -5.60 -27.13 -20.03
C ASP A 18 -5.93 -26.28 -18.80
N ILE A 19 -6.27 -26.88 -17.66
CA ILE A 19 -6.47 -26.16 -16.39
C ILE A 19 -5.18 -25.47 -15.94
N ASN A 20 -4.02 -26.12 -16.09
CA ASN A 20 -2.73 -25.54 -15.73
C ASN A 20 -2.21 -24.53 -16.77
N THR A 21 -2.61 -24.67 -18.03
CA THR A 21 -2.20 -23.80 -19.15
C THR A 21 -3.10 -22.57 -19.25
N GLU A 22 -4.39 -22.71 -18.93
CA GLU A 22 -5.37 -21.61 -18.82
C GLU A 22 -5.44 -21.00 -17.42
N ARG A 23 -4.67 -21.51 -16.45
CA ARG A 23 -4.31 -20.78 -15.22
C ARG A 23 -3.48 -19.56 -15.62
N ARG A 24 -4.15 -18.53 -16.17
CA ARG A 24 -3.65 -17.17 -16.12
C ARG A 24 -3.33 -16.91 -14.65
N GLU A 25 -2.09 -16.55 -14.36
CA GLU A 25 -1.67 -16.16 -13.01
C GLU A 25 -2.79 -15.31 -12.40
N LEU A 26 -3.42 -15.81 -11.33
CA LEU A 26 -4.50 -15.09 -10.67
C LEU A 26 -3.95 -13.71 -10.31
N HIS A 27 -4.53 -12.66 -10.89
CA HIS A 27 -4.09 -11.30 -10.61
C HIS A 27 -4.09 -11.07 -9.10
N GLY A 28 -3.01 -10.51 -8.55
CA GLY A 28 -2.84 -10.39 -7.09
C GLY A 28 -4.02 -9.72 -6.36
N GLY A 29 -4.79 -8.85 -7.04
CA GLY A 29 -6.02 -8.29 -6.48
C GLY A 29 -7.11 -9.36 -6.24
N LEU A 30 -7.26 -10.32 -7.15
CA LEU A 30 -8.14 -11.48 -6.97
C LEU A 30 -7.68 -12.37 -5.81
N ILE A 31 -6.37 -12.54 -5.60
CA ILE A 31 -5.86 -13.29 -4.44
C ILE A 31 -6.29 -12.59 -3.15
N VAL A 32 -6.04 -11.28 -3.01
CA VAL A 32 -6.48 -10.51 -1.83
C VAL A 32 -8.00 -10.50 -1.69
N LYS A 33 -8.75 -10.51 -2.80
CA LYS A 33 -10.22 -10.52 -2.80
C LYS A 33 -10.82 -11.85 -2.35
N TYR A 34 -10.17 -12.98 -2.63
CA TYR A 34 -10.73 -14.31 -2.40
C TYR A 34 -10.01 -15.16 -1.36
N ASP A 35 -8.75 -14.87 -1.00
CA ASP A 35 -8.04 -15.64 0.03
C ASP A 35 -8.50 -15.24 1.44
N LYS A 36 -9.17 -16.16 2.11
CA LYS A 36 -9.69 -16.00 3.47
C LYS A 36 -8.71 -16.46 4.56
N ARG A 37 -7.55 -17.00 4.20
CA ARG A 37 -6.57 -17.53 5.16
C ARG A 37 -5.59 -16.46 5.63
N ASP A 38 -5.48 -15.39 4.85
CA ASP A 38 -4.62 -14.24 5.08
C ASP A 38 -5.43 -13.16 5.82
N GLN A 39 -5.01 -12.87 7.04
CA GLN A 39 -5.69 -11.98 7.97
C GLN A 39 -5.59 -10.53 7.50
N TYR A 40 -4.47 -10.12 6.88
CA TYR A 40 -4.39 -8.79 6.26
C TYR A 40 -5.29 -8.66 5.04
N SER A 41 -5.45 -9.72 4.24
CA SER A 41 -6.35 -9.75 3.09
C SER A 41 -7.80 -9.65 3.54
N GLU A 42 -8.18 -10.33 4.64
CA GLU A 42 -9.49 -10.19 5.27
C GLU A 42 -9.72 -8.76 5.78
N LEU A 43 -8.79 -8.23 6.56
CA LEU A 43 -8.86 -6.88 7.09
C LEU A 43 -8.97 -5.84 5.97
N VAL A 44 -8.19 -5.97 4.90
CA VAL A 44 -8.22 -5.05 3.75
C VAL A 44 -9.58 -5.05 3.05
N ARG A 45 -10.24 -6.22 2.91
CA ARG A 45 -11.60 -6.29 2.34
C ARG A 45 -12.63 -5.58 3.22
N GLU A 46 -12.52 -5.73 4.53
CA GLU A 46 -13.43 -5.07 5.46
C GLU A 46 -13.26 -3.56 5.43
N ILE A 47 -12.03 -3.06 5.53
CA ILE A 47 -11.78 -1.62 5.52
C ILE A 47 -12.01 -1.00 4.14
N SER A 48 -11.78 -1.72 3.04
CA SER A 48 -12.08 -1.21 1.70
C SER A 48 -13.58 -1.00 1.53
N HIS A 49 -14.42 -1.85 2.14
CA HIS A 49 -15.86 -1.67 2.14
C HIS A 49 -16.29 -0.36 2.84
N ASP A 50 -15.63 0.00 3.94
CA ASP A 50 -15.89 1.24 4.68
C ASP A 50 -15.38 2.49 3.94
N LEU A 51 -14.25 2.36 3.23
CA LEU A 51 -13.56 3.49 2.58
C LEU A 51 -14.04 3.76 1.14
N LYS A 52 -14.78 2.84 0.51
CA LYS A 52 -15.21 2.96 -0.90
C LYS A 52 -16.03 4.22 -1.20
N SER A 53 -16.70 4.81 -0.20
CA SER A 53 -17.45 6.05 -0.35
C SER A 53 -16.58 7.30 -0.31
N GLU A 54 -15.33 7.18 0.15
CA GLU A 54 -14.41 8.30 0.34
C GLU A 54 -13.40 8.41 -0.81
N PHE A 55 -12.95 7.28 -1.36
CA PHE A 55 -12.13 7.23 -2.57
C PHE A 55 -12.25 5.88 -3.28
N GLU A 56 -11.95 5.87 -4.57
CA GLU A 56 -12.03 4.67 -5.40
C GLU A 56 -10.84 3.73 -5.14
N ILE A 57 -11.14 2.44 -4.97
CA ILE A 57 -10.19 1.36 -4.69
C ILE A 57 -10.35 0.29 -5.77
N GLU A 58 -9.24 -0.07 -6.43
CA GLU A 58 -9.22 -1.13 -7.43
C GLU A 58 -9.08 -2.51 -6.75
N GLU A 59 -10.10 -3.34 -6.94
CA GLU A 59 -10.20 -4.64 -6.26
C GLU A 59 -9.63 -5.81 -7.06
N THR A 60 -9.44 -5.66 -8.37
CA THR A 60 -9.09 -6.77 -9.26
C THR A 60 -7.63 -6.72 -9.69
N LEU A 61 -7.14 -5.54 -10.06
CA LEU A 61 -5.77 -5.37 -10.52
C LEU A 61 -4.80 -5.20 -9.35
N SER A 62 -3.60 -5.78 -9.48
CA SER A 62 -2.54 -5.60 -8.48
C SER A 62 -1.84 -4.23 -8.59
N ARG A 63 -1.90 -3.60 -9.77
CA ARG A 63 -1.25 -2.32 -10.08
C ARG A 63 -2.19 -1.42 -10.86
N LEU A 64 -2.05 -0.11 -10.63
CA LEU A 64 -2.85 0.91 -11.31
C LEU A 64 -2.13 1.41 -12.55
N SER A 65 -2.88 1.50 -13.65
CA SER A 65 -2.43 2.20 -14.86
C SER A 65 -2.58 3.72 -14.67
N LYS A 66 -1.99 4.49 -15.58
CA LYS A 66 -2.16 5.96 -15.59
C LYS A 66 -3.60 6.42 -15.81
N GLN A 67 -4.42 5.57 -16.43
CA GLN A 67 -5.81 5.90 -16.81
C GLN A 67 -6.82 5.45 -15.75
N ASN A 68 -6.40 4.67 -14.76
CA ASN A 68 -7.29 4.20 -13.70
C ASN A 68 -7.54 5.33 -12.69
N SER A 69 -8.82 5.59 -12.39
CA SER A 69 -9.26 6.66 -11.49
C SER A 69 -9.12 6.31 -10.01
N ALA A 70 -8.95 5.03 -9.65
CA ALA A 70 -8.71 4.58 -8.29
C ALA A 70 -7.46 5.23 -7.69
N LEU A 71 -7.43 5.43 -6.38
CA LEU A 71 -6.27 5.96 -5.66
C LEU A 71 -5.27 4.83 -5.32
N THR A 72 -5.78 3.65 -4.96
CA THR A 72 -4.98 2.49 -4.57
C THR A 72 -5.65 1.18 -4.99
N THR A 73 -4.97 0.06 -4.74
CA THR A 73 -5.50 -1.30 -4.95
C THR A 73 -5.60 -2.03 -3.62
N LEU A 74 -6.41 -3.10 -3.55
CA LEU A 74 -6.39 -3.98 -2.37
C LEU A 74 -4.98 -4.52 -2.07
N VAL A 75 -4.20 -4.83 -3.10
CA VAL A 75 -2.80 -5.26 -2.95
C VAL A 75 -1.94 -4.16 -2.34
N GLY A 76 -2.14 -2.90 -2.77
CA GLY A 76 -1.43 -1.75 -2.23
C GLY A 76 -1.78 -1.52 -0.77
N MET A 77 -3.06 -1.56 -0.42
CA MET A 77 -3.54 -1.44 0.96
C MET A 77 -2.95 -2.55 1.86
N ARG A 78 -2.97 -3.81 1.41
CA ARG A 78 -2.37 -4.93 2.14
C ARG A 78 -0.89 -4.68 2.44
N ARG A 79 -0.13 -4.27 1.43
CA ARG A 79 1.30 -3.96 1.61
C ARG A 79 1.54 -2.79 2.56
N CYS A 80 0.65 -1.79 2.57
CA CYS A 80 0.72 -0.70 3.54
C CYS A 80 0.50 -1.21 4.97
N LEU A 81 -0.48 -2.10 5.19
CA LEU A 81 -0.74 -2.62 6.54
C LEU A 81 0.43 -3.45 7.07
N ILE A 82 1.02 -4.31 6.23
CA ILE A 82 2.21 -5.08 6.59
C ILE A 82 3.38 -4.14 6.92
N ALA A 83 3.67 -3.16 6.06
CA ALA A 83 4.73 -2.19 6.30
C ALA A 83 4.49 -1.35 7.57
N MET A 84 3.23 -1.01 7.87
CA MET A 84 2.87 -0.21 9.03
C MET A 84 2.97 -1.03 10.33
N PHE A 85 2.43 -2.24 10.38
CA PHE A 85 2.34 -3.02 11.61
C PHE A 85 3.57 -3.89 11.87
N GLU A 86 4.20 -4.42 10.83
CA GLU A 86 5.34 -5.34 10.95
C GLU A 86 6.67 -4.68 10.57
N GLY A 87 6.62 -3.58 9.81
CA GLY A 87 7.82 -2.97 9.25
C GLY A 87 8.46 -3.81 8.13
N ASP A 88 7.80 -4.87 7.66
CA ASP A 88 8.31 -5.65 6.53
C ASP A 88 7.93 -4.98 5.20
N LEU A 89 8.96 -4.77 4.39
CA LEU A 89 8.85 -4.19 3.05
C LEU A 89 8.85 -5.29 1.96
N ASN A 90 9.25 -6.50 2.34
CA ASN A 90 9.26 -7.68 1.48
C ASN A 90 7.93 -8.43 1.62
N ILE A 91 7.50 -9.05 0.53
CA ILE A 91 6.38 -9.99 0.57
C ILE A 91 6.98 -11.34 0.97
N LYS A 92 7.12 -11.61 2.27
CA LYS A 92 7.47 -12.96 2.73
C LYS A 92 6.21 -13.80 2.82
N GLU A 93 6.28 -15.02 2.32
CA GLU A 93 5.31 -16.06 2.63
C GLU A 93 5.65 -16.59 4.04
N GLY A 94 4.78 -16.34 5.02
CA GLY A 94 4.99 -16.71 6.42
C GLY A 94 3.76 -16.41 7.27
N GLU A 95 3.73 -16.91 8.50
CA GLU A 95 2.62 -16.64 9.42
C GLU A 95 2.58 -15.14 9.76
N GLU A 96 1.48 -14.52 9.37
CA GLU A 96 1.17 -13.12 9.65
C GLU A 96 1.08 -12.91 11.16
N SER A 97 1.72 -11.86 11.64
CA SER A 97 1.91 -11.73 13.07
C SER A 97 1.66 -10.30 13.49
N TYR A 98 0.46 -10.07 14.03
CA TYR A 98 0.05 -8.84 14.70
C TYR A 98 0.81 -8.59 16.02
N GLN A 99 2.12 -8.91 16.08
CA GLN A 99 2.88 -9.17 17.32
C GLN A 99 2.84 -8.04 18.35
N GLU A 100 2.53 -6.82 17.93
CA GLU A 100 2.60 -5.64 18.79
C GLU A 100 1.27 -4.90 18.99
N VAL A 101 0.17 -5.31 18.33
CA VAL A 101 -1.11 -4.56 18.38
C VAL A 101 -2.26 -5.48 18.78
N LYS A 102 -3.11 -5.00 19.69
CA LYS A 102 -4.32 -5.74 20.05
C LYS A 102 -5.23 -5.82 18.82
N ILE A 103 -5.71 -7.01 18.50
CA ILE A 103 -6.53 -7.29 17.31
C ILE A 103 -7.70 -6.31 17.15
N ASN A 104 -8.36 -5.91 18.25
CA ASN A 104 -9.49 -4.99 18.23
C ASN A 104 -9.11 -3.53 17.91
N GLU A 105 -7.84 -3.14 18.02
CA GLU A 105 -7.35 -1.80 17.72
C GLU A 105 -6.84 -1.68 16.27
N ILE A 106 -6.54 -2.81 15.61
CA ILE A 106 -5.94 -2.84 14.26
C ILE A 106 -6.85 -2.18 13.22
N ARG A 107 -8.13 -2.55 13.19
CA ARG A 107 -9.10 -2.00 12.24
C ARG A 107 -9.28 -0.48 12.34
N PRO A 108 -9.55 0.12 13.52
CA PRO A 108 -9.66 1.58 13.63
C PRO A 108 -8.36 2.30 13.29
N ILE A 109 -7.19 1.73 13.64
CA ILE A 109 -5.88 2.29 13.24
C ILE A 109 -5.72 2.29 11.71
N ALA A 110 -6.01 1.15 11.06
CA ALA A 110 -5.93 1.01 9.62
C ALA A 110 -6.83 2.02 8.89
N ILE A 111 -8.08 2.17 9.33
CA ILE A 111 -9.02 3.15 8.77
C ILE A 111 -8.47 4.58 8.95
N SER A 112 -7.97 4.91 10.15
CA SER A 112 -7.37 6.22 10.41
C SER A 112 -6.20 6.51 9.47
N PHE A 113 -5.33 5.54 9.24
CA PHE A 113 -4.20 5.68 8.31
C PHE A 113 -4.64 5.97 6.87
N PHE A 114 -5.59 5.21 6.34
CA PHE A 114 -6.07 5.43 4.96
C PHE A 114 -6.88 6.71 4.83
N ARG A 115 -7.65 7.12 5.84
CA ARG A 115 -8.33 8.42 5.86
C ARG A 115 -7.35 9.58 5.90
N LYS A 116 -6.22 9.42 6.60
CA LYS A 116 -5.17 10.44 6.64
C LYS A 116 -4.67 10.81 5.25
N TRP A 117 -4.72 9.89 4.28
CA TRP A 117 -4.35 10.17 2.88
C TRP A 117 -5.19 11.30 2.28
N LEU A 118 -6.49 11.38 2.61
CA LEU A 118 -7.38 12.44 2.12
C LEU A 118 -7.05 13.81 2.71
N GLU A 119 -6.38 13.84 3.86
CA GLU A 119 -5.96 15.08 4.50
C GLU A 119 -4.63 15.59 3.94
N ILE A 120 -3.68 14.67 3.66
CA ILE A 120 -2.31 15.01 3.28
C ILE A 120 -2.10 15.09 1.77
N PHE A 121 -2.82 14.27 0.99
CA PHE A 121 -2.68 14.27 -0.47
C PHE A 121 -3.46 15.42 -1.11
N PRO A 122 -3.03 15.88 -2.29
CA PRO A 122 -3.74 16.91 -3.03
C PRO A 122 -5.10 16.38 -3.53
N GLN A 123 -6.06 17.26 -3.77
CA GLN A 123 -7.42 16.89 -4.19
C GLN A 123 -7.49 16.00 -5.45
N LYS A 124 -6.50 16.10 -6.35
CA LYS A 124 -6.36 15.27 -7.56
C LYS A 124 -5.30 14.18 -7.40
N ALA A 125 -5.17 13.60 -6.21
CA ALA A 125 -4.17 12.59 -5.85
C ALA A 125 -4.15 11.35 -6.78
N ASN A 126 -5.27 11.06 -7.45
CA ASN A 126 -5.40 9.97 -8.40
C ASN A 126 -4.79 10.27 -9.78
N ASP A 127 -4.47 11.53 -10.11
CA ASP A 127 -3.74 11.87 -11.33
C ASP A 127 -2.26 11.52 -11.21
N ARG A 128 -1.94 10.29 -11.62
CA ARG A 128 -0.58 9.72 -11.59
C ARG A 128 0.39 10.36 -12.58
N THR A 129 -0.08 11.22 -13.48
CA THR A 129 0.81 11.96 -14.40
C THR A 129 1.44 13.16 -13.71
N ILE A 130 0.75 13.74 -12.73
CA ILE A 130 1.20 14.91 -11.97
C ILE A 130 1.71 14.50 -10.59
N TYR A 131 0.96 13.64 -9.91
CA TYR A 131 1.17 13.30 -8.50
C TYR A 131 1.69 11.87 -8.30
N VAL A 132 2.43 11.69 -7.21
CA VAL A 132 2.98 10.40 -6.80
C VAL A 132 2.11 9.68 -5.76
N SER A 133 1.08 10.35 -5.22
CA SER A 133 0.18 9.85 -4.18
C SER A 133 -0.52 8.53 -4.55
N GLY A 134 -0.87 8.36 -5.83
CA GLY A 134 -1.47 7.15 -6.37
C GLY A 134 -0.49 6.01 -6.66
N ILE A 135 0.81 6.17 -6.32
CA ILE A 135 1.84 5.15 -6.54
C ILE A 135 2.01 4.32 -5.26
N THR A 136 1.81 3.01 -5.38
CA THR A 136 1.89 2.05 -4.26
C THR A 136 3.18 2.17 -3.45
N THR A 137 4.32 2.42 -4.07
CA THR A 137 5.59 2.58 -3.35
C THR A 137 5.55 3.77 -2.39
N ILE A 138 4.96 4.91 -2.78
CA ILE A 138 4.84 6.09 -1.91
C ILE A 138 3.86 5.82 -0.76
N GLN A 139 2.78 5.10 -1.04
CA GLN A 139 1.82 4.66 -0.02
C GLN A 139 2.49 3.75 1.03
N ILE A 140 3.36 2.84 0.59
CA ILE A 140 4.17 1.98 1.47
C ILE A 140 5.20 2.79 2.26
N VAL A 141 5.85 3.79 1.64
CA VAL A 141 6.77 4.70 2.34
C VAL A 141 6.06 5.38 3.51
N LEU A 142 4.82 5.84 3.33
CA LEU A 142 4.04 6.44 4.42
C LEU A 142 3.74 5.46 5.54
N ALA A 143 3.34 4.24 5.20
CA ALA A 143 3.11 3.19 6.18
C ALA A 143 4.38 2.86 6.99
N ASN A 144 5.52 2.72 6.31
CA ASN A 144 6.80 2.48 6.97
C ASN A 144 7.24 3.68 7.83
N THR A 145 6.93 4.92 7.39
CA THR A 145 7.16 6.13 8.20
C THR A 145 6.40 6.07 9.53
N VAL A 146 5.12 5.65 9.50
CA VAL A 146 4.33 5.46 10.72
C VAL A 146 4.95 4.39 11.64
N ASN A 147 5.38 3.25 11.08
CA ASN A 147 6.05 2.20 11.84
C ASN A 147 7.31 2.74 12.55
N GLN A 148 8.16 3.45 11.81
CA GLN A 148 9.40 4.02 12.36
C GLN A 148 9.14 5.11 13.39
N LEU A 149 8.15 5.98 13.20
CA LEU A 149 7.74 6.98 14.20
C LEU A 149 7.28 6.30 15.49
N LYS A 150 6.44 5.26 15.40
CA LYS A 150 6.01 4.47 16.56
C LYS A 150 7.20 3.87 17.30
N ARG A 151 8.14 3.25 16.57
CA ARG A 151 9.27 2.52 17.17
C ARG A 151 10.31 3.46 17.77
N ASN A 152 10.66 4.52 17.06
CA ASN A 152 11.74 5.44 17.46
C ASN A 152 11.30 6.37 18.59
N ASN A 153 10.04 6.77 18.61
CA ASN A 153 9.50 7.72 19.60
C ASN A 153 8.69 7.06 20.72
N ASN A 154 8.43 5.75 20.62
CA ASN A 154 7.57 5.00 21.54
C ASN A 154 6.18 5.63 21.73
N ILE A 155 5.57 6.10 20.63
CA ILE A 155 4.23 6.71 20.59
C ILE A 155 3.20 5.71 20.06
N SER A 156 1.92 6.02 20.21
CA SER A 156 0.85 5.20 19.62
C SER A 156 0.82 5.32 18.09
N TYR A 157 0.23 4.32 17.41
CA TYR A 157 0.01 4.38 15.97
C TYR A 157 -0.84 5.59 15.56
N ILE A 158 -1.85 5.95 16.34
CA ILE A 158 -2.71 7.10 16.04
C ILE A 158 -1.92 8.41 16.12
N GLU A 159 -1.05 8.57 17.12
CA GLU A 159 -0.16 9.73 17.21
C GLU A 159 0.80 9.77 16.02
N ALA A 160 1.43 8.64 15.66
CA ALA A 160 2.32 8.55 14.50
C ALA A 160 1.60 8.88 13.18
N ILE A 161 0.35 8.43 13.00
CA ILE A 161 -0.49 8.76 11.84
C ILE A 161 -0.80 10.26 11.80
N ASN A 162 -1.07 10.88 12.94
CA ASN A 162 -1.36 12.31 13.01
C ASN A 162 -0.14 13.19 12.66
N LEU A 163 1.08 12.72 12.97
CA LEU A 163 2.31 13.42 12.57
C LEU A 163 2.49 13.49 11.04
N LEU A 164 1.88 12.60 10.26
CA LEU A 164 1.93 12.67 8.79
C LEU A 164 1.34 13.99 8.25
N SER A 165 0.47 14.66 9.01
CA SER A 165 -0.09 15.97 8.63
C SER A 165 0.97 17.03 8.37
N ILE A 166 2.15 16.92 8.98
CA ILE A 166 3.28 17.82 8.72
C ILE A 166 3.72 17.76 7.25
N LEU A 167 3.64 16.58 6.62
CA LEU A 167 4.01 16.42 5.22
C LEU A 167 3.11 17.20 4.26
N LYS A 168 1.91 17.61 4.69
CA LYS A 168 0.99 18.39 3.85
C LYS A 168 1.57 19.74 3.44
N SER A 169 2.31 20.42 4.34
CA SER A 169 2.94 21.71 4.03
C SER A 169 4.31 21.55 3.37
N GLU A 170 4.98 20.42 3.60
CA GLU A 170 6.38 20.23 3.19
C GLU A 170 6.53 19.40 1.91
N CYS A 171 5.47 18.70 1.45
CA CYS A 171 5.49 17.88 0.24
C CYS A 171 4.31 18.25 -0.66
N THR A 172 4.60 18.68 -1.89
CA THR A 172 3.59 18.97 -2.91
C THR A 172 3.01 17.72 -3.55
N TRP A 173 3.60 16.55 -3.28
CA TRP A 173 3.28 15.24 -3.85
C TRP A 173 3.41 15.16 -5.38
N LYS A 174 3.98 16.18 -6.04
CA LYS A 174 4.24 16.15 -7.47
C LYS A 174 5.46 15.30 -7.77
N HIS A 175 5.55 14.71 -8.96
CA HIS A 175 6.79 14.02 -9.39
C HIS A 175 8.03 14.93 -9.34
N THR A 176 7.83 16.24 -9.47
CA THR A 176 8.87 17.27 -9.44
C THR A 176 9.12 17.86 -8.06
N ASP A 177 8.56 17.30 -7.00
CA ASP A 177 8.88 17.74 -5.64
C ASP A 177 10.36 17.45 -5.33
N PRO A 178 11.09 18.38 -4.67
CA PRO A 178 12.50 18.17 -4.33
C PRO A 178 12.78 16.85 -3.60
N ILE A 179 11.86 16.38 -2.77
CA ILE A 179 12.01 15.11 -2.03
C ILE A 179 12.18 13.92 -2.99
N PHE A 180 11.61 13.99 -4.20
CA PHE A 180 11.65 12.90 -5.17
C PHE A 180 12.73 13.02 -6.25
N TYR A 181 13.53 14.08 -6.26
CA TYR A 181 14.51 14.35 -7.32
C TYR A 181 15.52 13.22 -7.55
N ALA A 182 15.90 12.48 -6.50
CA ALA A 182 16.82 11.36 -6.63
C ALA A 182 16.33 10.25 -7.59
N TYR A 183 15.02 10.18 -7.83
CA TYR A 183 14.38 9.17 -8.68
C TYR A 183 13.60 9.77 -9.84
N TYR A 184 13.60 11.09 -10.02
CA TYR A 184 12.86 11.77 -11.08
C TYR A 184 13.61 11.74 -12.42
N ASP A 185 13.02 11.10 -13.42
CA ASP A 185 13.51 11.12 -14.80
C ASP A 185 12.88 12.28 -15.56
N LYS A 186 13.70 13.27 -15.94
CA LYS A 186 13.26 14.47 -16.67
C LYS A 186 12.66 14.16 -18.04
N ASN A 187 13.13 13.12 -18.72
CA ASN A 187 12.65 12.75 -20.06
C ASN A 187 11.30 12.05 -19.95
N LYS A 188 11.15 11.12 -19.01
CA LYS A 188 9.90 10.39 -18.78
C LYS A 188 8.89 11.17 -17.94
N LYS A 189 9.30 12.30 -17.35
CA LYS A 189 8.54 13.18 -16.46
C LYS A 189 7.86 12.43 -15.32
N ARG A 190 8.57 11.46 -14.73
CA ARG A 190 8.06 10.61 -13.64
C ARG A 190 9.19 10.00 -12.83
N LEU A 191 8.84 9.47 -11.67
CA LEU A 191 9.76 8.65 -10.88
C LEU A 191 10.07 7.31 -11.59
N VAL A 192 11.32 6.86 -11.49
CA VAL A 192 11.83 5.59 -12.04
C VAL A 192 12.70 4.87 -11.01
N ASP A 193 12.78 3.54 -11.14
CA ASP A 193 13.71 2.68 -10.36
C ASP A 193 13.63 2.83 -8.83
N PHE A 194 12.45 3.20 -8.32
CA PHE A 194 12.22 3.52 -6.91
C PHE A 194 11.39 2.48 -6.17
N SER A 195 11.03 1.36 -6.80
CA SER A 195 10.17 0.33 -6.19
C SER A 195 10.92 -0.70 -5.33
N ASN A 196 12.22 -0.53 -5.13
CA ASN A 196 13.05 -1.41 -4.31
C ASN A 196 13.10 -0.94 -2.84
N THR A 197 13.48 -1.85 -1.94
CA THR A 197 13.57 -1.60 -0.48
C THR A 197 14.50 -0.44 -0.14
N THR A 198 15.61 -0.28 -0.85
CA THR A 198 16.57 0.83 -0.63
C THR A 198 15.91 2.18 -0.89
N ALA A 199 15.16 2.30 -1.98
CA ALA A 199 14.43 3.51 -2.31
C ALA A 199 13.31 3.82 -1.32
N ILE A 200 12.57 2.80 -0.87
CA ILE A 200 11.56 2.95 0.17
C ILE A 200 12.19 3.50 1.45
N ASN A 201 13.27 2.88 1.92
CA ASN A 201 13.97 3.34 3.13
C ASN A 201 14.51 4.77 2.98
N LYS A 202 15.05 5.12 1.82
CA LYS A 202 15.54 6.48 1.56
C LYS A 202 14.41 7.51 1.68
N PHE A 203 13.25 7.26 1.06
CA PHE A 203 12.11 8.15 1.20
C PHE A 203 11.53 8.18 2.61
N THR A 204 11.47 7.03 3.29
CA THR A 204 11.03 6.97 4.69
C THR A 204 11.92 7.85 5.57
N ASN A 205 13.24 7.76 5.42
CA ASN A 205 14.17 8.61 6.18
C ASN A 205 13.96 10.09 5.88
N SER A 206 13.79 10.48 4.61
CA SER A 206 13.49 11.88 4.26
C SER A 206 12.18 12.37 4.88
N PHE A 207 11.13 11.55 4.93
CA PHE A 207 9.88 11.94 5.59
C PHE A 207 10.04 12.03 7.11
N LEU A 208 10.81 11.12 7.74
CA LEU A 208 11.12 11.18 9.16
C LEU A 208 11.90 12.44 9.52
N GLU A 209 12.94 12.79 8.76
CA GLU A 209 13.74 14.00 8.96
C GLU A 209 12.87 15.25 8.95
N ILE A 210 11.99 15.39 7.94
CA ILE A 210 11.05 16.51 7.83
C ILE A 210 10.11 16.58 9.05
N ILE A 211 9.55 15.44 9.45
CA ILE A 211 8.60 15.36 10.58
C ILE A 211 9.29 15.75 11.89
N GLU A 212 10.48 15.20 12.17
CA GLU A 212 11.19 15.47 13.42
C GLU A 212 11.74 16.90 13.48
N GLU A 213 12.22 17.45 12.36
CA GLU A 213 12.69 18.85 12.30
C GLU A 213 11.54 19.82 12.67
N LYS A 214 10.37 19.64 12.07
CA LYS A 214 9.21 20.51 12.33
C LYS A 214 8.58 20.27 13.70
N ARG A 215 8.57 19.02 14.18
CA ARG A 215 8.11 18.68 15.54
C ARG A 215 9.00 19.32 16.60
N GLY A 216 10.32 19.32 16.41
CA GLY A 216 11.26 20.02 17.28
C GLY A 216 11.10 21.53 17.26
N GLY A 217 10.84 22.12 16.07
CA GLY A 217 10.60 23.55 15.90
C GLY A 217 9.25 24.07 16.42
N LEU A 218 8.28 23.19 16.70
CA LEU A 218 6.98 23.53 17.28
C LEU A 218 7.00 23.69 18.82
N ASN A 219 8.12 23.34 19.46
CA ASN A 219 8.33 23.44 20.91
C ASN A 219 9.18 24.66 21.34
N ILE A 220 9.34 25.66 20.46
CA ILE A 220 10.02 26.95 20.72
C ILE A 220 9.04 28.08 20.44
#